data_AF-A0A5V5HM27-F1
#
_entry.id   AF-A0A5V5HM27-F1
#
_cell.length_a   1.000
_cell.length_b   1.000
_cell.length_c   1.000
_cell.angle_alpha   90.00
_cell.angle_beta   90.00
_cell.angle_gamma   90.00
#
_symmetry.space_group_name_H-M   'P 1'
#
loop_
_entity.id
_entity.type
_entity.pdbx_description
1 polymer ?
#
loop_
_entity_poly.entity_id
_entity_poly.type
_entity_poly.pdbx_seq_one_letter_code
_entity_poly.pdbx_strand_id
1 'polypeptide(L)'
;MIIIPMAGLSSRFFKAGYTEPKYKLKAHDKTLFEWSVKTFEQYYQSEKFIFICRDVYDTPAFVEAELQHMGIKDYEVVVLTAETRGQAETVFLALDKVPDNEPIVIFNIDTHEKHFEFATEANDAYLEVFKGEGEHWSFAQPKGNTTLVERTTEKVRISDLCSNGVYGFKNKETFTNAYIELIRSNPGELYIAPMFNFIIAKGMRVRYKLVEHSDHIFMGTPAEYTDFLGTTNV
;
A
#
# COMPACT_ATOMS: atom_id res chain seq x y z
N MET A 1 6.68 1.13 11.90
CA MET A 1 6.92 -0.01 10.99
C MET A 1 6.17 0.19 9.67
N ILE A 2 6.80 -0.20 8.56
CA ILE A 2 6.24 -0.13 7.20
C ILE A 2 6.14 -1.54 6.60
N ILE A 3 4.99 -1.91 6.03
CA ILE A 3 4.71 -3.23 5.46
C ILE A 3 4.34 -3.08 3.99
N ILE A 4 5.07 -3.78 3.11
CA ILE A 4 4.91 -3.71 1.66
C ILE A 4 4.44 -5.07 1.11
N PRO A 5 3.13 -5.31 0.98
CA PRO A 5 2.61 -6.50 0.30
C PRO A 5 2.77 -6.39 -1.22
N MET A 6 3.66 -7.23 -1.77
CA MET A 6 4.00 -7.28 -3.20
C MET A 6 3.86 -8.68 -3.82
N ALA A 7 3.00 -9.52 -3.26
CA ALA A 7 2.70 -10.88 -3.72
C ALA A 7 1.79 -10.96 -4.98
N GLY A 8 1.51 -9.83 -5.64
CA GLY A 8 0.62 -9.74 -6.80
C GLY A 8 1.23 -10.28 -8.11
N LEU A 9 0.36 -10.61 -9.07
CA LEU A 9 0.74 -11.34 -10.28
C LEU A 9 1.24 -10.49 -11.46
N SER A 10 1.22 -9.17 -11.37
CA SER A 10 1.55 -8.27 -12.51
C SER A 10 0.77 -8.57 -13.81
N SER A 11 -0.41 -9.20 -13.74
CA SER A 11 -1.11 -9.75 -14.91
C SER A 11 -1.43 -8.73 -16.00
N ARG A 12 -1.64 -7.45 -15.66
CA ARG A 12 -1.86 -6.37 -16.63
C ARG A 12 -0.61 -6.10 -17.47
N PHE A 13 0.57 -6.20 -16.88
CA PHE A 13 1.84 -6.03 -17.57
C PHE A 13 2.14 -7.23 -18.47
N PHE A 14 1.96 -8.47 -17.98
CA PHE A 14 2.13 -9.64 -18.84
C PHE A 14 1.18 -9.62 -20.06
N LYS A 15 -0.08 -9.21 -19.87
CA LYS A 15 -1.04 -9.02 -20.98
C LYS A 15 -0.64 -7.92 -21.97
N ALA A 16 0.09 -6.91 -21.50
CA ALA A 16 0.62 -5.83 -22.35
C ALA A 16 1.95 -6.18 -23.04
N GLY A 17 2.49 -7.40 -22.82
CA GLY A 17 3.68 -7.89 -23.51
C GLY A 17 4.99 -7.79 -22.73
N TYR A 18 4.96 -7.34 -21.47
CA TYR A 18 6.15 -7.39 -20.60
C TYR A 18 6.45 -8.83 -20.19
N THR A 19 7.74 -9.16 -20.04
CA THR A 19 8.20 -10.51 -19.67
C THR A 19 8.66 -10.64 -18.22
N GLU A 20 8.78 -9.51 -17.52
CA GLU A 20 9.18 -9.43 -16.11
C GLU A 20 8.00 -8.88 -15.27
N PRO A 21 7.92 -9.23 -13.98
CA PRO A 21 6.96 -8.61 -13.08
C PRO A 21 7.22 -7.10 -12.97
N LYS A 22 6.15 -6.32 -12.75
CA LYS A 22 6.19 -4.86 -12.89
C LYS A 22 7.24 -4.18 -11.99
N TYR A 23 7.42 -4.67 -10.76
CA TYR A 23 8.37 -4.10 -9.80
C TYR A 23 9.83 -4.19 -10.27
N LYS A 24 10.16 -5.07 -11.23
CA LYS A 24 11.48 -5.17 -11.85
C LYS A 24 11.65 -4.27 -13.08
N LEU A 25 10.58 -3.71 -13.62
CA LEU A 25 10.66 -2.80 -14.77
C LEU A 25 11.38 -1.51 -14.36
N LYS A 26 12.07 -0.88 -15.32
CA LYS A 26 12.87 0.30 -15.08
C LYS A 26 12.25 1.56 -15.68
N ALA A 27 12.23 2.63 -14.92
CA ALA A 27 11.95 3.97 -15.39
C ALA A 27 12.99 4.92 -14.80
N HIS A 28 13.55 5.83 -15.61
CA HIS A 28 14.52 6.83 -15.16
C HIS A 28 15.67 6.24 -14.34
N ASP A 29 16.28 5.18 -14.89
CA ASP A 29 17.40 4.41 -14.34
C ASP A 29 17.15 3.65 -13.01
N LYS A 30 15.92 3.62 -12.52
CA LYS A 30 15.52 2.93 -11.28
C LYS A 30 14.45 1.89 -11.54
N THR A 31 14.38 0.87 -10.70
CA THR A 31 13.28 -0.11 -10.77
C THR A 31 11.99 0.54 -10.24
N LEU A 32 10.81 0.02 -10.64
CA LEU A 32 9.55 0.47 -10.04
C LEU A 32 9.49 0.12 -8.54
N PHE A 33 10.17 -0.95 -8.12
CA PHE A 33 10.41 -1.26 -6.72
C PHE A 33 11.14 -0.12 -6.01
N GLU A 34 12.30 0.29 -6.54
CA GLU A 34 13.11 1.38 -5.97
C GLU A 34 12.32 2.68 -5.91
N TRP A 35 11.60 3.05 -6.98
CA TRP A 35 10.73 4.23 -6.98
C TRP A 35 9.69 4.16 -5.87
N SER A 36 8.98 3.04 -5.73
CA SER A 36 7.94 2.91 -4.72
C SER A 36 8.50 2.96 -3.31
N VAL A 37 9.60 2.26 -3.04
CA VAL A 37 10.22 2.22 -1.70
C VAL A 37 10.89 3.56 -1.35
N LYS A 38 11.38 4.32 -2.33
CA LYS A 38 11.92 5.69 -2.16
C LYS A 38 10.93 6.66 -1.54
N THR A 39 9.63 6.35 -1.55
CA THR A 39 8.62 7.04 -0.74
C THR A 39 9.05 7.18 0.74
N PHE A 40 9.74 6.18 1.26
CA PHE A 40 10.14 6.13 2.67
C PHE A 40 11.63 6.40 2.89
N GLU A 41 12.32 7.08 1.97
CA GLU A 41 13.78 7.29 2.01
C GLU A 41 14.25 7.88 3.35
N GLN A 42 13.50 8.85 3.90
CA GLN A 42 13.83 9.45 5.20
C GLN A 42 13.72 8.48 6.40
N TYR A 43 13.08 7.33 6.22
CA TYR A 43 12.81 6.34 7.27
C TYR A 43 13.70 5.10 7.19
N TYR A 44 14.58 4.97 6.20
CA TYR A 44 15.44 3.79 6.00
C TYR A 44 16.34 3.45 7.19
N GLN A 45 16.64 4.45 8.04
CA GLN A 45 17.53 4.30 9.19
C GLN A 45 16.79 4.21 10.54
N SER A 46 15.49 4.50 10.57
CA SER A 46 14.71 4.63 11.81
C SER A 46 13.52 3.68 11.91
N GLU A 47 13.00 3.19 10.79
CA GLU A 47 11.85 2.29 10.75
C GLU A 47 12.25 0.88 10.33
N LYS A 48 11.59 -0.13 10.93
CA LYS A 48 11.61 -1.50 10.42
C LYS A 48 10.67 -1.63 9.22
N PHE A 49 11.13 -2.31 8.18
CA PHE A 49 10.35 -2.66 6.99
C PHE A 49 10.03 -4.16 6.93
N ILE A 50 8.86 -4.51 6.43
CA ILE A 50 8.49 -5.90 6.12
C ILE A 50 8.03 -5.96 4.67
N PHE A 51 8.74 -6.72 3.84
CA PHE A 51 8.41 -6.96 2.44
C PHE A 51 7.79 -8.34 2.32
N ILE A 52 6.60 -8.44 1.72
CA ILE A 52 5.89 -9.71 1.60
C ILE A 52 5.73 -10.06 0.14
N CYS A 53 6.44 -11.08 -0.32
CA CYS A 53 6.50 -11.47 -1.72
C CYS A 53 6.22 -12.97 -1.91
N ARG A 54 6.18 -13.40 -3.17
CA ARG A 54 6.18 -14.83 -3.53
C ARG A 54 7.52 -15.17 -4.14
N ASP A 55 7.96 -16.41 -3.99
CA ASP A 55 9.13 -16.91 -4.70
C ASP A 55 8.79 -17.26 -6.15
N VAL A 56 8.61 -16.22 -6.95
CA VAL A 56 8.41 -16.29 -8.40
C VAL A 56 9.36 -15.30 -9.04
N TYR A 57 9.91 -15.63 -10.21
CA TYR A 57 10.86 -14.75 -10.91
C TYR A 57 12.04 -14.29 -10.04
N ASP A 58 12.55 -15.13 -9.12
CA ASP A 58 13.66 -14.76 -8.23
C ASP A 58 13.41 -13.48 -7.40
N THR A 59 12.13 -13.25 -7.05
CA THR A 59 11.73 -12.02 -6.34
C THR A 59 12.40 -11.86 -4.98
N PRO A 60 12.54 -12.90 -4.12
CA PRO A 60 13.22 -12.73 -2.84
C PRO A 60 14.65 -12.22 -2.99
N ALA A 61 15.44 -12.80 -3.89
CA ALA A 61 16.81 -12.35 -4.13
C ALA A 61 16.87 -10.95 -4.75
N PHE A 62 15.96 -10.63 -5.67
CA PHE A 62 15.82 -9.27 -6.22
C PHE A 62 15.53 -8.24 -5.13
N VAL A 63 14.55 -8.52 -4.25
CA VAL A 63 14.18 -7.61 -3.15
C VAL A 63 15.36 -7.42 -2.21
N GLU A 64 16.02 -8.49 -1.77
CA GLU A 64 17.22 -8.41 -0.93
C GLU A 64 18.31 -7.51 -1.55
N ALA A 65 18.60 -7.69 -2.85
CA ALA A 65 19.60 -6.89 -3.54
C ALA A 65 19.24 -5.41 -3.63
N GLU A 66 17.98 -5.08 -3.93
CA GLU A 66 17.51 -3.69 -3.99
C GLU A 66 17.52 -3.03 -2.60
N LEU A 67 17.06 -3.73 -1.56
CA LEU A 67 17.07 -3.20 -0.19
C LEU A 67 18.49 -2.87 0.30
N GLN A 68 19.45 -3.74 -0.02
CA GLN A 68 20.88 -3.50 0.26
C GLN A 68 21.41 -2.32 -0.55
N HIS A 69 21.08 -2.23 -1.85
CA HIS A 69 21.47 -1.12 -2.71
C HIS A 69 20.95 0.23 -2.18
N MET A 70 19.71 0.25 -1.69
CA MET A 70 19.03 1.44 -1.16
C MET A 70 19.46 1.80 0.27
N GLY A 71 20.22 0.93 0.95
CA GLY A 71 20.76 1.18 2.28
C GLY A 71 19.73 1.07 3.41
N ILE A 72 18.66 0.28 3.23
CA ILE A 72 17.65 0.05 4.26
C ILE A 72 18.26 -0.81 5.38
N LYS A 73 18.20 -0.31 6.61
CA LYS A 73 18.98 -0.86 7.73
C LYS A 73 18.28 -2.01 8.47
N ASP A 74 16.97 -1.91 8.65
CA ASP A 74 16.17 -2.89 9.41
C ASP A 74 14.99 -3.32 8.55
N TYR A 75 15.08 -4.54 8.00
CA TYR A 75 14.04 -5.10 7.17
C TYR A 75 13.90 -6.61 7.34
N GLU A 76 12.74 -7.14 6.94
CA GLU A 76 12.47 -8.56 6.86
C GLU A 76 11.75 -8.89 5.54
N VAL A 77 12.21 -9.94 4.84
CA VAL A 77 11.57 -10.43 3.61
C VAL A 77 10.79 -11.72 3.94
N VAL A 78 9.47 -11.63 3.88
CA VAL A 78 8.55 -12.75 4.11
C VAL A 78 8.12 -13.34 2.77
N VAL A 79 8.46 -14.61 2.56
CA VAL A 79 8.18 -15.32 1.31
C VAL A 79 6.97 -16.23 1.48
N LEU A 80 5.91 -15.94 0.72
CA LEU A 80 4.69 -16.73 0.68
C LEU A 80 4.81 -17.88 -0.33
N THR A 81 4.26 -19.03 0.05
CA THR A 81 4.28 -20.26 -0.77
C THR A 81 3.10 -20.36 -1.73
N ALA A 82 2.07 -19.52 -1.58
CA ALA A 82 0.85 -19.56 -2.38
C ALA A 82 0.34 -18.15 -2.71
N GLU A 83 -0.59 -18.09 -3.67
CA GLU A 83 -1.36 -16.88 -3.95
C GLU A 83 -2.29 -16.54 -2.80
N THR A 84 -2.48 -15.25 -2.58
CA THR A 84 -3.46 -14.71 -1.64
C THR A 84 -4.61 -14.11 -2.42
N ARG A 85 -5.75 -13.96 -1.74
CA ARG A 85 -6.95 -13.30 -2.25
C ARG A 85 -6.80 -11.78 -2.29
N GLY A 86 -5.68 -11.21 -1.87
CA GLY A 86 -5.45 -9.77 -1.93
C GLY A 86 -4.48 -9.28 -0.85
N GLN A 87 -4.21 -7.97 -0.88
CA GLN A 87 -3.24 -7.32 0.01
C GLN A 87 -3.55 -7.52 1.49
N ALA A 88 -4.83 -7.52 1.88
CA ALA A 88 -5.22 -7.71 3.27
C ALA A 88 -4.81 -9.10 3.78
N GLU A 89 -4.98 -10.15 2.96
CA GLU A 89 -4.52 -11.50 3.31
C GLU A 89 -3.00 -11.63 3.26
N THR A 90 -2.35 -11.01 2.28
CA THR A 90 -0.88 -10.95 2.22
C THR A 90 -0.29 -10.39 3.50
N VAL A 91 -0.82 -9.26 3.99
CA VAL A 91 -0.35 -8.65 5.24
C VAL A 91 -0.69 -9.53 6.45
N PHE A 92 -1.90 -10.09 6.51
CA PHE A 92 -2.32 -10.96 7.61
C PHE A 92 -1.35 -12.14 7.83
N LEU A 93 -0.87 -12.75 6.75
CA LEU A 93 0.06 -13.88 6.79
C LEU A 93 1.46 -13.55 7.33
N ALA A 94 1.78 -12.26 7.52
CA ALA A 94 3.06 -11.80 8.07
C ALA A 94 2.92 -11.10 9.44
N LEU A 95 1.72 -11.07 10.04
CA LEU A 95 1.50 -10.36 11.31
C LEU A 95 2.19 -10.97 12.53
N ASP A 96 2.67 -12.22 12.42
CA ASP A 96 3.51 -12.84 13.46
C ASP A 96 4.85 -12.11 13.62
N LYS A 97 5.29 -11.36 12.58
CA LYS A 97 6.50 -10.52 12.60
C LYS A 97 6.28 -9.14 13.19
N VAL A 98 5.03 -8.76 13.45
CA VAL A 98 4.66 -7.42 13.92
C VAL A 98 4.50 -7.44 15.45
N PRO A 99 5.14 -6.52 16.19
CA PRO A 99 4.93 -6.37 17.64
C PRO A 99 3.49 -5.93 17.99
N ASP A 100 2.99 -6.34 19.16
CA ASP A 100 1.58 -6.14 19.55
C ASP A 100 1.16 -4.66 19.63
N ASN A 101 2.06 -3.77 20.05
CA ASN A 101 1.76 -2.38 20.39
C ASN A 101 2.47 -1.36 19.48
N GLU A 102 2.82 -1.76 18.26
CA GLU A 102 3.45 -0.87 17.28
C GLU A 102 2.48 -0.44 16.17
N PRO A 103 2.46 0.86 15.81
CA PRO A 103 1.76 1.33 14.62
C PRO A 103 2.33 0.69 13.36
N ILE A 104 1.42 0.29 12.47
CA ILE A 104 1.76 -0.24 11.15
C ILE A 104 1.27 0.71 10.07
N VAL A 105 2.11 0.91 9.06
CA VAL A 105 1.72 1.51 7.79
C VAL A 105 1.88 0.47 6.71
N ILE A 106 0.85 0.29 5.90
CA ILE A 106 0.86 -0.60 4.74
C ILE A 106 0.92 0.27 3.50
N PHE A 107 1.76 -0.10 2.54
CA PHE A 107 1.87 0.58 1.25
C PHE A 107 2.01 -0.41 0.11
N ASN A 108 1.44 -0.06 -1.05
CA ASN A 108 1.55 -0.88 -2.26
C ASN A 108 2.95 -0.71 -2.91
N ILE A 109 3.25 -1.47 -3.97
CA ILE A 109 4.48 -1.30 -4.77
C ILE A 109 4.20 -0.56 -6.10
N ASP A 110 3.07 0.13 -6.16
CA ASP A 110 2.48 0.66 -7.39
C ASP A 110 2.47 2.19 -7.40
N THR A 111 2.87 2.80 -6.28
CA THR A 111 2.84 4.24 -6.06
C THR A 111 4.21 4.69 -5.56
N HIS A 112 4.66 5.85 -6.01
CA HIS A 112 5.71 6.64 -5.36
C HIS A 112 5.10 7.93 -4.84
N GLU A 113 5.46 8.33 -3.62
CA GLU A 113 5.09 9.62 -3.02
C GLU A 113 6.36 10.36 -2.59
N LYS A 114 6.50 11.63 -3.01
CA LYS A 114 7.72 12.43 -2.78
C LYS A 114 7.93 12.83 -1.32
N HIS A 115 6.85 12.99 -0.55
CA HIS A 115 6.86 13.64 0.76
C HIS A 115 6.04 12.87 1.80
N PHE A 116 6.23 11.55 1.86
CA PHE A 116 5.51 10.74 2.84
C PHE A 116 5.89 11.13 4.28
N GLU A 117 4.86 11.33 5.09
CA GLU A 117 4.97 11.54 6.54
C GLU A 117 3.89 10.72 7.25
N PHE A 118 4.21 10.18 8.42
CA PHE A 118 3.21 9.51 9.25
C PHE A 118 2.10 10.49 9.69
N ALA A 119 0.87 10.01 9.80
CA ALA A 119 -0.23 10.81 10.35
C ALA A 119 0.05 11.18 11.82
N THR A 120 -0.01 12.48 12.13
CA THR A 120 0.26 13.02 13.47
C THR A 120 -1.00 13.18 14.32
N GLU A 121 -2.17 13.28 13.69
CA GLU A 121 -3.45 13.39 14.40
C GLU A 121 -3.84 12.06 15.05
N ALA A 122 -4.25 12.09 16.32
CA ALA A 122 -4.64 10.88 17.04
C ALA A 122 -5.79 10.13 16.33
N ASN A 123 -5.53 8.87 16.00
CA ASN A 123 -6.43 7.98 15.27
C ASN A 123 -6.25 6.53 15.74
N ASP A 124 -7.22 5.68 15.45
CA ASP A 124 -7.10 4.22 15.61
C ASP A 124 -6.73 3.54 14.28
N ALA A 125 -7.08 4.18 13.16
CA ALA A 125 -6.56 3.88 11.84
C ALA A 125 -6.66 5.13 10.95
N TYR A 126 -5.85 5.20 9.90
CA TYR A 126 -5.98 6.24 8.89
C TYR A 126 -5.73 5.71 7.48
N LEU A 127 -6.28 6.40 6.49
CA LEU A 127 -5.91 6.22 5.09
C LEU A 127 -5.44 7.54 4.52
N GLU A 128 -4.36 7.52 3.75
CA GLU A 128 -3.94 8.70 3.02
C GLU A 128 -4.72 8.80 1.71
N VAL A 129 -5.12 10.03 1.39
CA VAL A 129 -5.97 10.33 0.24
C VAL A 129 -5.50 11.59 -0.46
N PHE A 130 -5.75 11.64 -1.75
CA PHE A 130 -5.61 12.85 -2.57
C PHE A 130 -6.94 13.16 -3.25
N LYS A 131 -7.11 14.39 -3.73
CA LYS A 131 -8.24 14.73 -4.58
C LYS A 131 -8.00 14.25 -6.00
N GLY A 132 -8.78 13.27 -6.45
CA GLY A 132 -8.57 12.60 -7.74
C GLY A 132 -9.84 12.37 -8.55
N GLU A 133 -9.64 12.17 -9.86
CA GLU A 133 -10.69 11.79 -10.80
C GLU A 133 -10.69 10.27 -11.07
N GLY A 134 -11.72 9.77 -11.74
CA GLY A 134 -11.86 8.35 -12.09
C GLY A 134 -12.53 7.49 -11.01
N GLU A 135 -12.77 6.22 -11.34
CA GLU A 135 -13.55 5.29 -10.52
C GLU A 135 -12.76 4.04 -10.07
N HIS A 136 -11.50 3.92 -10.48
CA HIS A 136 -10.69 2.72 -10.26
C HIS A 136 -10.00 2.68 -8.89
N TRP A 137 -10.15 3.73 -8.08
CA TRP A 137 -9.55 3.90 -6.76
C TRP A 137 -10.37 3.24 -5.65
N SER A 138 -9.77 3.14 -4.46
CA SER A 138 -10.51 3.10 -3.21
C SER A 138 -10.86 4.53 -2.78
N PHE A 139 -12.03 4.73 -2.18
CA PHE A 139 -12.53 6.06 -1.82
C PHE A 139 -12.83 6.18 -0.32
N ALA A 140 -12.63 7.38 0.21
CA ALA A 140 -12.98 7.75 1.59
C ALA A 140 -14.10 8.79 1.59
N GLN A 141 -15.23 8.53 2.25
CA GLN A 141 -16.23 9.56 2.48
C GLN A 141 -15.95 10.28 3.81
N PRO A 142 -15.73 11.60 3.82
CA PRO A 142 -15.51 12.36 5.04
C PRO A 142 -16.82 12.50 5.83
N LYS A 143 -16.70 12.55 7.17
CA LYS A 143 -17.82 12.85 8.07
C LYS A 143 -17.94 14.36 8.24
N GLY A 144 -18.79 14.98 7.41
CA GLY A 144 -18.96 16.42 7.36
C GLY A 144 -17.65 17.15 7.03
N ASN A 145 -17.39 18.29 7.66
CA ASN A 145 -16.18 19.09 7.45
C ASN A 145 -15.05 18.72 8.45
N THR A 146 -14.78 17.43 8.61
CA THR A 146 -13.73 16.92 9.52
C THR A 146 -12.82 15.93 8.81
N THR A 147 -11.69 15.56 9.41
CA THR A 147 -10.82 14.47 8.90
C THR A 147 -11.34 13.07 9.23
N LEU A 148 -12.46 12.94 9.95
CA LEU A 148 -13.05 11.64 10.26
C LEU A 148 -13.66 11.01 9.01
N VAL A 149 -13.53 9.70 8.86
CA VAL A 149 -14.10 8.94 7.75
C VAL A 149 -15.44 8.32 8.18
N GLU A 150 -16.47 8.50 7.37
CA GLU A 150 -17.81 7.92 7.57
C GLU A 150 -17.90 6.52 6.97
N ARG A 151 -17.34 6.31 5.78
CA ARG A 151 -17.25 5.00 5.12
C ARG A 151 -16.15 5.00 4.05
N THR A 152 -15.76 3.80 3.65
CA THR A 152 -14.83 3.54 2.55
C THR A 152 -15.43 2.60 1.53
N THR A 153 -15.02 2.71 0.27
CA THR A 153 -15.43 1.80 -0.82
C THR A 153 -14.25 1.45 -1.70
N GLU A 154 -14.32 0.27 -2.32
CA GLU A 154 -13.38 -0.17 -3.35
C GLU A 154 -14.05 -0.03 -4.71
N LYS A 155 -13.45 0.74 -5.64
CA LYS A 155 -13.90 0.90 -7.04
C LYS A 155 -15.34 1.41 -7.22
N VAL A 156 -15.89 2.04 -6.19
CA VAL A 156 -17.20 2.70 -6.24
C VAL A 156 -17.01 4.12 -5.75
N ARG A 157 -17.12 5.10 -6.65
CA ARG A 157 -16.88 6.51 -6.33
C ARG A 157 -17.98 7.04 -5.41
N ILE A 158 -17.59 7.41 -4.19
CA ILE A 158 -18.47 8.01 -3.17
C ILE A 158 -18.05 9.42 -2.74
N SER A 159 -16.86 9.85 -3.17
CA SER A 159 -16.26 11.16 -2.89
C SER A 159 -15.18 11.45 -3.95
N ASP A 160 -14.51 12.61 -3.84
CA ASP A 160 -13.30 12.97 -4.58
C ASP A 160 -12.01 12.55 -3.87
N LEU A 161 -12.09 11.93 -2.69
CA LEU A 161 -10.94 11.50 -1.89
C LEU A 161 -10.53 10.07 -2.26
N CYS A 162 -9.54 9.96 -3.15
CA CYS A 162 -8.98 8.72 -3.64
C CYS A 162 -7.82 8.28 -2.76
N SER A 163 -7.75 6.99 -2.38
CA SER A 163 -6.59 6.46 -1.66
C SER A 163 -5.39 6.31 -2.58
N ASN A 164 -4.20 6.68 -2.09
CA ASN A 164 -2.92 6.46 -2.77
C ASN A 164 -2.29 5.08 -2.48
N GLY A 165 -2.90 4.29 -1.58
CA GLY A 165 -2.40 2.98 -1.14
C GLY A 165 -1.73 2.97 0.23
N VAL A 166 -1.59 4.11 0.92
CA VAL A 166 -1.14 4.18 2.32
C VAL A 166 -2.31 3.92 3.26
N TYR A 167 -2.15 2.88 4.09
CA TYR A 167 -3.11 2.52 5.13
C TYR A 167 -2.41 2.34 6.47
N GLY A 168 -2.72 3.21 7.43
CA GLY A 168 -2.20 3.14 8.78
C GLY A 168 -3.16 2.49 9.77
N PHE A 169 -2.63 1.67 10.67
CA PHE A 169 -3.36 1.08 11.79
C PHE A 169 -2.57 1.33 13.07
N LYS A 170 -3.27 1.67 14.15
CA LYS A 170 -2.66 1.94 15.45
C LYS A 170 -1.84 0.76 15.99
N ASN A 171 -2.28 -0.45 15.69
CA ASN A 171 -1.57 -1.69 16.04
C ASN A 171 -2.09 -2.87 15.21
N LYS A 172 -1.40 -4.01 15.29
CA LYS A 172 -1.79 -5.24 14.60
C LYS A 172 -3.13 -5.81 15.08
N GLU A 173 -3.54 -5.56 16.32
CA GLU A 173 -4.84 -5.98 16.84
C GLU A 173 -5.98 -5.30 16.06
N THR A 174 -5.85 -3.99 15.80
CA THR A 174 -6.82 -3.23 15.01
C THR A 174 -6.96 -3.79 13.61
N PHE A 175 -5.83 -4.07 12.95
CA PHE A 175 -5.80 -4.71 11.64
C PHE A 175 -6.45 -6.12 11.69
N THR A 176 -6.01 -6.96 12.62
CA THR A 176 -6.46 -8.36 12.74
C THR A 176 -7.97 -8.45 12.94
N ASN A 177 -8.50 -7.63 13.84
CA ASN A 177 -9.93 -7.57 14.12
C ASN A 177 -10.75 -7.14 12.90
N ALA A 178 -10.24 -6.21 12.09
CA ALA A 178 -10.90 -5.78 10.86
C ALA A 178 -10.78 -6.83 9.74
N TYR A 179 -9.64 -7.51 9.64
CA TYR A 179 -9.41 -8.58 8.67
C TYR A 179 -10.34 -9.78 8.92
N ILE A 180 -10.53 -10.17 10.18
CA ILE A 180 -11.45 -11.26 10.56
C ILE A 180 -12.89 -10.97 10.10
N GLU A 181 -13.37 -9.73 10.21
CA GLU A 181 -14.70 -9.37 9.69
C GLU A 181 -14.74 -9.34 8.16
N LEU A 182 -13.65 -8.90 7.51
CA LEU A 182 -13.54 -8.91 6.05
C LEU A 182 -13.68 -10.33 5.49
N ILE A 183 -12.94 -11.31 6.02
CA ILE A 183 -12.97 -12.68 5.50
C ILE A 183 -14.30 -13.41 5.75
N ARG A 184 -15.07 -12.97 6.76
CA ARG A 184 -16.41 -13.50 7.03
C ARG A 184 -17.46 -12.96 6.05
N SER A 185 -17.27 -11.74 5.57
CA SER A 185 -18.25 -11.01 4.76
C SER A 185 -17.98 -11.05 3.26
N ASN A 186 -16.74 -11.37 2.85
CA ASN A 186 -16.31 -11.32 1.46
C ASN A 186 -15.58 -12.61 1.04
N PRO A 187 -16.17 -13.44 0.17
CA PRO A 187 -15.51 -14.63 -0.37
C PRO A 187 -14.52 -14.33 -1.50
N GLY A 188 -14.53 -13.10 -2.04
CA GLY A 188 -13.72 -12.69 -3.19
C GLY A 188 -12.39 -12.05 -2.80
N GLU A 189 -11.99 -11.04 -3.56
CA GLU A 189 -10.73 -10.32 -3.35
C GLU A 189 -10.75 -9.50 -2.04
N LEU A 190 -9.65 -9.60 -1.28
CA LEU A 190 -9.49 -9.02 0.05
C LEU A 190 -8.63 -7.74 0.01
N TYR A 191 -9.30 -6.62 -0.25
CA TYR A 191 -8.73 -5.28 -0.24
C TYR A 191 -8.61 -4.71 1.18
N ILE A 192 -7.66 -3.80 1.39
CA ILE A 192 -7.46 -3.15 2.69
C ILE A 192 -8.51 -2.06 2.95
N ALA A 193 -8.83 -1.22 1.95
CA ALA A 193 -9.75 -0.11 2.15
C ALA A 193 -11.11 -0.51 2.78
N PRO A 194 -11.81 -1.58 2.33
CA PRO A 194 -13.05 -2.01 2.97
C PRO A 194 -12.93 -2.37 4.47
N MET A 195 -11.74 -2.72 4.96
CA MET A 195 -11.51 -3.05 6.37
C MET A 195 -11.85 -1.89 7.30
N PHE A 196 -11.67 -0.65 6.83
CA PHE A 196 -11.96 0.55 7.61
C PHE A 196 -13.43 0.67 8.01
N ASN A 197 -14.36 0.11 7.22
CA ASN A 197 -15.77 0.09 7.58
C ASN A 197 -16.04 -0.72 8.85
N PHE A 198 -15.31 -1.83 9.09
CA PHE A 198 -15.44 -2.61 10.31
C PHE A 198 -14.87 -1.89 11.54
N ILE A 199 -13.81 -1.10 11.33
CA ILE A 199 -13.20 -0.27 12.38
C ILE A 199 -14.17 0.86 12.77
N ILE A 200 -14.76 1.54 11.79
CA ILE A 200 -15.78 2.58 11.99
C ILE A 200 -17.00 2.02 12.72
N ALA A 201 -17.48 0.84 12.32
CA ALA A 201 -18.65 0.19 12.95
C ALA A 201 -18.43 -0.14 14.44
N LYS A 202 -17.17 -0.31 14.88
CA LYS A 202 -16.79 -0.49 16.29
C LYS A 202 -16.66 0.83 17.06
N GLY A 203 -17.00 1.97 16.46
CA GLY A 203 -16.90 3.29 17.08
C GLY A 203 -15.48 3.83 17.22
N MET A 204 -14.50 3.20 16.55
CA MET A 204 -13.10 3.63 16.57
C MET A 204 -12.88 4.82 15.63
N ARG A 205 -11.82 5.60 15.88
CA ARG A 205 -11.54 6.83 15.12
C ARG A 205 -10.73 6.54 13.87
N VAL A 206 -11.42 6.46 12.73
CA VAL A 206 -10.79 6.44 11.42
C VAL A 206 -10.66 7.85 10.86
N ARG A 207 -9.46 8.20 10.39
CA ARG A 207 -9.20 9.49 9.74
C ARG A 207 -8.68 9.33 8.33
N TYR A 208 -8.80 10.38 7.53
CA TYR A 208 -8.01 10.51 6.32
C TYR A 208 -6.91 11.56 6.51
N LYS A 209 -5.77 11.36 5.87
CA LYS A 209 -4.71 12.37 5.71
C LYS A 209 -4.77 12.85 4.26
N LEU A 210 -5.05 14.12 4.02
CA LEU A 210 -5.08 14.69 2.68
C LEU A 210 -3.67 15.07 2.26
N VAL A 211 -3.28 14.64 1.05
CA VAL A 211 -2.00 14.96 0.41
C VAL A 211 -2.22 15.52 -1.00
N GLU A 212 -1.19 16.17 -1.54
CA GLU A 212 -1.25 16.77 -2.86
C GLU A 212 -1.10 15.70 -3.96
N HIS A 213 -1.97 15.74 -4.96
CA HIS A 213 -1.90 14.79 -6.08
C HIS A 213 -0.57 14.90 -6.85
N SER A 214 0.03 16.09 -6.92
CA SER A 214 1.33 16.33 -7.59
C SER A 214 2.53 15.65 -6.94
N ASP A 215 2.38 15.18 -5.70
CA ASP A 215 3.44 14.47 -4.98
C ASP A 215 3.49 12.98 -5.34
N HIS A 216 2.52 12.50 -6.13
CA HIS A 216 2.33 11.09 -6.43
C HIS A 216 2.71 10.75 -7.87
N ILE A 217 3.32 9.58 -8.03
CA ILE A 217 3.53 8.92 -9.31
C ILE A 217 2.89 7.54 -9.20
N PHE A 218 1.85 7.30 -9.99
CA PHE A 218 1.20 6.00 -10.09
C PHE A 218 1.88 5.17 -11.18
N MET A 219 2.08 3.89 -10.91
CA MET A 219 2.86 2.94 -11.71
C MET A 219 2.21 1.54 -11.68
N GLY A 220 0.92 1.46 -11.36
CA GLY A 220 0.19 0.21 -11.14
C GLY A 220 -0.30 -0.48 -12.43
N THR A 221 -0.32 0.25 -13.54
CA THR A 221 -0.79 -0.20 -14.86
C THR A 221 0.22 0.10 -15.97
N PRO A 222 0.16 -0.62 -17.11
CA PRO A 222 1.00 -0.33 -18.27
C PRO A 222 0.87 1.11 -18.82
N ALA A 223 -0.32 1.69 -18.75
CA ALA A 223 -0.57 3.07 -19.20
C ALA A 223 0.16 4.06 -18.28
N GLU A 224 -0.06 3.96 -16.96
CA GLU A 224 0.65 4.76 -15.96
C GLU A 224 2.17 4.63 -16.05
N TYR A 225 2.68 3.40 -16.25
CA TYR A 225 4.11 3.18 -16.47
C TYR A 225 4.63 3.86 -17.74
N THR A 226 3.84 3.85 -18.82
CA THR A 226 4.21 4.53 -20.09
C THR A 226 4.20 6.05 -19.92
N ASP A 227 3.20 6.60 -19.22
CA ASP A 227 3.12 8.02 -18.89
C ASP A 227 4.32 8.42 -18.01
N PHE A 228 4.67 7.58 -17.04
CA PHE A 228 5.82 7.80 -16.19
C PHE A 228 7.14 7.82 -16.97
N LEU A 229 7.35 6.88 -17.90
CA LEU A 229 8.52 6.88 -18.79
C LEU A 229 8.66 8.16 -19.62
N GLY A 230 7.53 8.78 -20.00
CA GLY A 230 7.50 10.03 -20.78
C GLY A 230 7.76 11.30 -19.97
N THR A 231 7.87 11.22 -18.64
CA THR A 231 8.04 12.39 -17.76
C THR A 231 9.49 12.89 -17.82
N THR A 232 9.71 14.20 -17.96
CA THR A 232 11.05 14.78 -18.24
C THR A 232 11.77 15.42 -17.05
N ASN A 233 11.20 15.39 -15.83
CA ASN A 233 11.84 15.88 -14.60
C ASN A 233 11.31 15.08 -13.39
N VAL A 234 11.93 13.93 -13.10
CA VAL A 234 11.54 13.04 -12.00
C VAL A 234 12.54 13.10 -10.87
#